data_AF-A0A5W6KSP9-F1
#
_entry.id   AF-A0A5W6KSP9-F1
#
_cell.length_a   1.000
_cell.length_b   1.000
_cell.length_c   1.000
_cell.angle_alpha   90.00
_cell.angle_beta   90.00
_cell.angle_gamma   90.00
#
_symmetry.space_group_name_H-M   'P 1'
#
loop_
_entity.id
_entity.type
_entity.pdbx_description
1 polymer ?
#
loop_
_entity_poly.entity_id
_entity_poly.type
_entity_poly.pdbx_seq_one_letter_code
_entity_poly.pdbx_strand_id
1 'polypeptide(L)' 'GVVRSYDRTRNVICTECRNSVTMQRVLAFYRGHYREAKSA' A
#
# COMPACT_ATOMS: atom_id res chain seq x y z
N GLY A 1 6.16 -23.55 12.50
CA GLY A 1 6.39 -22.92 11.19
C GLY A 1 6.79 -21.47 11.42
N VAL A 2 7.87 -20.99 10.80
CA VAL A 2 8.31 -19.60 10.96
C VAL A 2 7.53 -18.73 9.99
N VAL A 3 6.57 -17.95 10.50
CA VAL A 3 5.90 -16.93 9.69
C VAL A 3 6.89 -15.82 9.45
N ARG A 4 7.38 -15.69 8.21
CA ARG A 4 8.19 -14.53 7.81
C ARG A 4 7.28 -13.31 7.75
N SER A 5 7.71 -12.22 8.38
CA SER A 5 7.05 -10.93 8.26
C SER A 5 7.00 -10.50 6.79
N TYR A 6 5.87 -9.90 6.38
CA TYR A 6 5.67 -9.41 5.03
C TYR A 6 6.68 -8.32 4.70
N ASP A 7 7.55 -8.59 3.72
CA ASP A 7 8.50 -7.61 3.21
C ASP A 7 7.81 -6.66 2.22
N ARG A 8 7.38 -5.52 2.75
CA ARG A 8 6.73 -4.44 1.99
C ARG A 8 7.56 -3.90 0.82
N THR A 9 8.88 -4.06 0.84
CA THR A 9 9.75 -3.58 -0.25
C THR A 9 9.62 -4.42 -1.51
N ARG A 10 9.13 -5.66 -1.38
CA ARG A 10 8.90 -6.61 -2.47
C ARG A 10 7.46 -6.59 -2.99
N ASN A 11 6.64 -5.61 -2.61
CA ASN A 11 5.29 -5.45 -3.14
C ASN A 11 5.34 -4.88 -4.57
N VAL A 12 5.74 -5.73 -5.52
CA VAL A 12 5.81 -5.36 -6.94
C VAL A 12 4.41 -5.37 -7.51
N ILE A 13 3.78 -4.20 -7.53
CA ILE A 13 2.56 -3.96 -8.30
C ILE A 13 2.99 -3.55 -9.70
N CYS A 14 2.44 -4.21 -10.73
CA CYS A 14 2.74 -3.87 -12.12
C CYS A 14 2.35 -2.40 -12.42
N THR A 15 3.05 -1.72 -13.35
CA THR A 15 2.79 -0.30 -13.64
C THR A 15 1.34 -0.04 -14.06
N GLU A 16 0.79 -0.89 -14.92
CA GLU A 16 -0.62 -0.82 -15.34
C GLU A 16 -1.58 -0.97 -14.15
N CYS A 17 -1.34 -2.00 -13.33
CA CYS A 17 -2.09 -2.28 -12.11
C CYS A 17 -2.04 -1.08 -11.15
N ARG A 18 -0.89 -0.43 -11.02
CA ARG A 18 -0.69 0.74 -10.15
C ARG A 18 -1.40 1.98 -10.67
N ASN A 19 -1.57 2.10 -11.97
CA ASN A 19 -2.30 3.19 -12.63
C ASN A 19 -3.80 2.91 -12.80
N SER A 20 -4.26 1.69 -12.52
CA SER A 20 -5.69 1.36 -12.54
C SER A 20 -6.48 2.25 -11.57
N VAL A 21 -7.71 2.61 -11.95
CA VAL A 21 -8.61 3.44 -11.13
C VAL A 21 -8.84 2.81 -9.75
N THR A 22 -9.01 1.50 -9.70
CA THR A 22 -9.19 0.75 -8.45
C THR A 22 -7.98 0.89 -7.53
N MET A 23 -6.76 0.68 -8.05
CA MET A 23 -5.56 0.78 -7.24
C MET A 23 -5.29 2.22 -6.80
N GLN A 24 -5.56 3.21 -7.64
CA GLN A 24 -5.45 4.62 -7.27
C GLN A 24 -6.40 5.00 -6.12
N ARG A 25 -7.63 4.46 -6.10
CA ARG A 25 -8.57 4.65 -4.97
C ARG A 25 -8.07 4.00 -3.68
N VAL A 26 -7.58 2.77 -3.75
CA VAL A 26 -6.99 2.07 -2.58
C VAL A 26 -5.79 2.84 -2.04
N LEU A 27 -4.89 3.29 -2.92
CA LEU A 27 -3.74 4.07 -2.52
C LEU A 27 -4.13 5.44 -1.94
N ALA A 28 -5.15 6.10 -2.51
CA ALA A 28 -5.68 7.36 -1.97
C ALA A 28 -6.27 7.18 -0.56
N PHE A 29 -7.03 6.10 -0.34
CA PHE A 29 -7.57 5.72 0.97
C PHE A 29 -6.43 5.55 2.00
N TYR A 30 -5.42 4.72 1.71
CA TYR A 30 -4.30 4.51 2.63
C TYR A 30 -3.44 5.77 2.83
N ARG A 31 -3.28 6.63 1.81
CA ARG A 31 -2.57 7.92 1.94
C ARG A 31 -3.33 8.93 2.82
N GLY A 32 -4.66 8.94 2.76
CA GLY A 32 -5.51 9.81 3.59
C GLY A 32 -5.38 9.49 5.08
N HIS A 33 -5.44 8.21 5.45
CA HIS A 33 -5.24 7.75 6.82
C HIS A 33 -3.78 7.86 7.32
N TYR A 34 -2.80 7.94 6.40
CA TYR A 34 -1.39 8.07 6.76
C TYR A 34 -1.05 9.40 7.47
N ARG A 35 -1.84 10.47 7.25
CA ARG A 35 -1.64 11.75 7.95
C ARG A 35 -2.05 11.69 9.43
N GLU A 36 -3.07 10.90 9.77
CA GLU A 36 -3.45 10.65 11.18
C GLU A 36 -2.45 9.70 11.87
N ALA A 37 -1.99 8.65 11.18
CA ALA A 37 -1.10 7.64 11.77
C ALA A 37 0.35 8.13 12.05
N LYS A 38 0.75 9.31 11.55
CA LYS A 38 2.04 9.96 11.83
C LYS A 38 1.99 10.95 13.01
N SER A 39 0.81 11.15 13.60
CA SER A 39 0.56 12.17 14.63
C SER A 39 0.36 11.57 16.03
N ALA A 40 0.78 10.32 16.27
CA ALA A 40 0.75 9.64 17.56
C ALA A 40 2.12 9.04 17.90
#